data_AF-A0A559JXC5-F1
#
_entry.id   AF-A0A559JXC5-F1
#
_cell.length_a   1.000
_cell.length_b   1.000
_cell.length_c   1.000
_cell.angle_alpha   90.00
_cell.angle_beta   90.00
_cell.angle_gamma   90.00
#
_symmetry.space_group_name_H-M   'P 1'
#
loop_
_entity.id
_entity.type
_entity.pdbx_description
1 polymer ?
#
loop_
_entity_poly.entity_id
_entity_poly.type
_entity_poly.pdbx_seq_one_letter_code
_entity_poly.pdbx_strand_id
1 'polypeptide(L)'
;MKSDREPSSIWEKYVEAKQAAFSDSTESEEPLTIEELEAAIAETAASTGIPEIGMPPRSTVHPVKQRQLSKWFYLVLVFLFGSLIAALLWWGQNMEKL
;
A
#
# COMPACT_ATOMS: atom_id res chain seq x y z
N MET A 1 32.28 -2.69 -4.02
CA MET A 1 31.42 -2.68 -2.82
C MET A 1 29.97 -2.49 -3.26
N LYS A 2 29.13 -3.53 -3.19
CA LYS A 2 27.68 -3.41 -3.37
C LYS A 2 27.06 -3.33 -1.97
N SER A 3 26.36 -2.24 -1.69
CA SER A 3 25.66 -2.00 -0.43
C SER A 3 24.40 -2.86 -0.39
N ASP A 4 24.56 -4.10 0.06
CA ASP A 4 23.46 -4.97 0.45
C ASP A 4 23.02 -4.64 1.87
N ARG A 5 21.69 -4.50 2.06
CA ARG A 5 20.93 -4.53 3.33
C ARG A 5 20.82 -3.22 4.13
N GLU A 6 19.76 -2.46 3.89
CA GLU A 6 19.04 -1.77 4.99
C GLU A 6 17.52 -1.73 4.73
N PRO A 7 16.80 -2.87 4.84
CA PRO A 7 15.34 -2.84 4.95
C PRO A 7 14.88 -2.24 6.29
N SER A 8 15.72 -2.27 7.33
CA SER A 8 15.44 -1.72 8.66
C SER A 8 15.39 -0.20 8.67
N SER A 9 16.30 0.50 7.97
CA SER A 9 16.35 1.96 8.06
C SER A 9 15.21 2.68 7.33
N ILE A 10 14.60 2.06 6.33
CA ILE A 10 13.37 2.58 5.71
C ILE A 10 12.17 2.39 6.64
N TRP A 11 12.09 1.24 7.31
CA TRP A 11 11.02 0.95 8.27
C TRP A 11 11.12 1.82 9.52
N GLU A 12 12.33 2.03 10.04
CA GLU A 12 12.60 2.93 11.18
C GLU A 12 12.21 4.37 10.85
N LYS A 13 12.62 4.89 9.68
CA LYS A 13 12.20 6.23 9.22
C LYS A 13 10.68 6.35 9.06
N TYR A 14 10.02 5.30 8.59
CA TYR A 14 8.56 5.28 8.47
C TYR A 14 7.86 5.26 9.83
N VAL A 15 8.35 4.46 10.77
CA VAL A 15 7.83 4.38 12.15
C VAL A 15 8.03 5.71 12.86
N GLU A 16 9.21 6.31 12.73
CA GLU A 16 9.56 7.62 13.29
C GLU A 16 8.66 8.73 12.72
N ALA A 17 8.49 8.80 11.40
CA ALA A 17 7.60 9.77 10.76
C ALA A 17 6.13 9.60 11.20
N LYS A 18 5.68 8.35 11.34
CA LYS A 18 4.32 8.04 11.81
C LYS A 18 4.13 8.43 13.28
N GLN A 19 5.14 8.18 14.11
CA GLN A 19 5.11 8.53 15.53
C GLN A 19 5.13 10.04 15.72
N ALA A 20 5.94 10.77 14.93
CA ALA A 20 5.96 12.24 14.93
C ALA A 20 4.61 12.85 14.55
N ALA A 21 3.96 12.35 13.51
CA ALA A 21 2.63 12.81 13.10
C ALA A 21 1.52 12.52 14.14
N PHE A 22 1.71 11.50 14.99
CA PHE A 22 0.77 11.16 16.06
C PHE A 22 1.11 11.84 17.40
N SER A 23 2.38 12.14 17.66
CA SER A 23 2.78 12.89 18.86
C SER A 23 2.39 14.36 18.76
N ASP A 24 2.41 14.93 17.55
CA ASP A 24 1.98 16.32 17.28
C ASP A 24 0.50 16.57 17.61
N SER A 25 -0.33 15.52 17.66
CA SER A 25 -1.73 15.61 18.11
C SER A 25 -1.94 15.51 19.63
N THR A 26 -0.88 15.35 20.43
CA THR A 26 -1.01 15.04 21.87
C THR A 26 -0.35 16.05 22.80
N GLU A 27 0.29 17.10 22.29
CA GLU A 27 0.99 18.06 23.13
C GLU A 27 0.57 19.50 22.82
N SER A 28 -0.12 20.11 23.78
CA SER A 28 -0.44 21.55 23.91
C SER A 28 -1.80 22.01 23.40
N GLU A 29 -2.91 21.54 23.99
CA GLU A 29 -4.09 22.40 24.10
C GLU A 29 -4.51 22.45 25.56
N GLU A 30 -4.17 23.55 26.22
CA GLU A 30 -4.93 24.06 27.37
C GLU A 30 -6.42 23.99 27.02
N PRO A 31 -7.34 23.74 27.98
CA PRO A 31 -8.76 23.64 27.65
C PRO A 31 -9.27 24.99 27.15
N LEU A 32 -9.14 25.22 25.84
CA LEU A 32 -9.71 26.33 25.11
C LEU A 32 -11.21 26.31 25.38
N THR A 33 -11.74 27.49 25.66
CA THR A 33 -13.19 27.65 25.74
C THR A 33 -13.79 27.26 24.38
N ILE A 34 -15.02 26.74 24.36
CA ILE A 34 -15.66 26.24 23.13
C ILE A 34 -15.64 27.34 22.04
N GLU A 35 -15.79 28.60 22.44
CA GLU A 35 -15.74 29.74 21.52
C GLU A 35 -14.36 29.95 20.88
N GLU A 36 -13.27 29.72 21.61
CA GLU A 36 -11.90 29.86 21.08
C GLU A 36 -11.54 28.71 20.14
N LEU A 37 -12.02 27.49 20.42
CA LEU A 37 -11.90 26.34 19.52
C LEU A 37 -12.64 26.59 18.20
N GLU A 38 -13.86 27.12 18.26
CA GLU A 38 -14.62 27.46 17.05
C GLU A 38 -13.92 28.52 16.19
N ALA A 39 -13.33 29.54 16.83
CA ALA A 39 -12.56 30.57 16.13
C ALA A 39 -11.28 30.01 15.47
N ALA A 40 -10.53 29.18 16.19
CA ALA A 40 -9.33 28.53 15.67
C ALA A 40 -9.64 27.56 14.52
N ILE A 41 -10.73 26.78 14.63
CA ILE A 41 -11.18 25.88 13.55
C ILE A 41 -11.61 26.69 12.33
N ALA A 42 -12.32 27.82 12.50
CA ALA A 42 -12.73 28.68 11.40
C ALA A 42 -11.52 29.32 10.68
N GLU A 43 -10.53 29.80 11.43
CA GLU A 43 -9.29 30.35 10.88
C GLU A 43 -8.45 29.28 10.18
N THR A 44 -8.38 28.08 10.74
CA THR A 44 -7.64 26.95 10.17
C THR A 44 -8.34 26.43 8.91
N ALA A 45 -9.66 26.33 8.89
CA ALA A 45 -10.45 25.95 7.72
C ALA A 45 -10.32 26.99 6.60
N ALA A 46 -10.31 28.27 6.93
CA ALA A 46 -10.09 29.34 5.95
C ALA A 46 -8.67 29.34 5.37
N SER A 47 -7.66 29.00 6.18
CA SER A 47 -6.25 29.03 5.77
C SER A 47 -5.77 27.76 5.07
N THR A 48 -6.32 26.59 5.40
CA THR A 48 -5.91 25.32 4.78
C THR A 48 -6.48 25.10 3.38
N GLY A 49 -7.50 25.86 2.97
CA GLY A 49 -8.10 25.72 1.64
C GLY A 49 -8.58 24.30 1.33
N ILE A 50 -8.80 23.48 2.38
CA ILE A 50 -9.26 22.11 2.25
C ILE A 50 -10.73 22.20 1.86
N PRO A 51 -11.10 21.75 0.65
CA PRO A 51 -12.49 21.78 0.25
C PRO A 51 -13.30 20.94 1.24
N GLU A 52 -14.40 21.47 1.75
CA GLU A 52 -15.38 20.77 2.60
C GLU A 52 -16.12 19.62 1.89
N ILE A 53 -15.53 19.06 0.83
CA ILE A 53 -16.15 18.05 -0.03
C ILE A 53 -15.39 16.74 0.15
N GLY A 54 -15.82 16.03 1.19
CA GLY A 54 -15.91 14.58 1.19
C GLY A 54 -14.63 13.82 1.48
N MET A 55 -14.75 12.83 2.38
CA MET A 55 -13.77 11.76 2.54
C MET A 55 -13.26 11.28 1.17
N PRO A 56 -11.95 11.05 1.02
CA PRO A 56 -11.38 10.57 -0.23
C PRO A 56 -12.14 9.34 -0.71
N PRO A 57 -12.49 9.26 -2.01
CA PRO A 57 -13.29 8.16 -2.53
C PRO A 57 -12.68 6.83 -2.12
N ARG A 58 -13.49 5.93 -1.53
CA ARG A 58 -13.03 4.68 -0.88
C ARG A 58 -12.06 3.85 -1.73
N SER A 59 -12.12 3.97 -3.05
CA SER A 59 -11.24 3.34 -4.02
C SER A 59 -9.78 3.83 -4.00
N THR A 60 -9.52 5.06 -3.54
CA THR A 60 -8.15 5.59 -3.41
C THR A 60 -7.52 5.18 -2.08
N VAL A 61 -8.32 5.07 -1.01
CA VAL A 61 -7.86 4.65 0.33
C VAL A 61 -7.60 3.15 0.41
N HIS A 62 -8.35 2.34 -0.35
CA HIS A 62 -8.18 0.89 -0.41
C HIS A 62 -7.93 0.44 -1.86
N PRO A 63 -6.67 0.40 -2.32
CA PRO A 63 -6.36 -0.19 -3.61
C PRO A 63 -6.77 -1.67 -3.58
N VAL A 64 -7.78 -2.01 -4.39
CA VAL A 64 -8.33 -3.36 -4.47
C VAL A 64 -7.29 -4.31 -5.09
N LYS A 65 -6.75 -5.22 -4.26
CA LYS A 65 -5.81 -6.28 -4.66
C LYS A 65 -6.34 -7.24 -5.73
N GLN A 66 -7.64 -7.21 -6.04
CA GLN A 66 -8.30 -8.12 -6.99
C GLN A 66 -7.62 -8.15 -8.36
N ARG A 67 -7.14 -7.01 -8.86
CA ARG A 67 -6.52 -6.91 -10.19
C ARG A 67 -5.14 -7.59 -10.27
N GLN A 68 -4.45 -7.74 -9.14
CA GLN A 68 -3.14 -8.41 -9.08
C GLN A 68 -3.30 -9.93 -9.02
N LEU A 69 -4.34 -10.41 -8.34
CA LEU A 69 -4.64 -11.85 -8.23
C LEU A 69 -5.01 -12.45 -9.59
N SER A 70 -5.81 -11.75 -10.40
CA SER A 70 -6.21 -12.23 -11.74
C SER A 70 -5.00 -12.41 -12.65
N LYS A 71 -4.04 -11.48 -12.65
CA LYS A 71 -2.83 -11.58 -13.48
C LYS A 71 -1.98 -12.79 -13.09
N TRP A 72 -1.80 -13.01 -11.78
CA TRP A 72 -1.04 -14.15 -11.28
C TRP A 72 -1.73 -15.48 -11.57
N PHE A 73 -3.05 -15.55 -11.48
CA PHE A 73 -3.83 -16.72 -11.84
C PHE A 73 -3.58 -17.15 -13.30
N TYR A 74 -3.71 -16.22 -14.25
CA TYR A 74 -3.45 -16.53 -15.66
C TYR A 74 -2.00 -16.93 -15.92
N LEU A 75 -1.04 -16.28 -15.24
CA LEU A 75 0.38 -16.60 -15.40
C LEU A 75 0.70 -18.01 -14.90
N VAL A 76 0.14 -18.40 -13.75
CA VAL A 76 0.27 -19.77 -13.21
C VAL A 76 -0.44 -20.77 -14.13
N LEU A 77 -1.63 -20.46 -14.63
CA LEU A 77 -2.40 -21.33 -15.52
C LEU A 77 -1.62 -21.65 -16.81
N VAL A 78 -1.06 -20.63 -17.45
CA VAL A 78 -0.26 -20.78 -18.67
C VAL A 78 1.02 -21.58 -18.40
N PHE A 79 1.69 -21.30 -17.27
CA PHE A 79 2.89 -22.04 -16.87
C PHE A 79 2.60 -23.53 -16.67
N LEU A 80 1.52 -23.85 -15.94
CA LEU A 80 1.13 -25.23 -15.65
C LEU A 80 0.73 -25.98 -16.91
N PHE A 81 0.01 -25.32 -17.81
CA PHE A 81 -0.35 -25.86 -19.12
C PHE A 81 0.89 -26.15 -20.00
N GLY A 82 1.81 -25.18 -20.12
CA GLY A 82 3.03 -25.36 -20.90
C GLY A 82 3.94 -26.47 -20.34
N SER A 83 4.04 -26.56 -19.02
CA SER A 83 4.76 -27.64 -18.33
C SER A 83 4.16 -29.01 -18.65
N LEU A 84 2.82 -29.12 -18.66
CA LEU A 84 2.12 -30.36 -18.99
C LEU A 84 2.44 -30.82 -20.42
N ILE A 85 2.42 -29.90 -21.38
CA ILE A 85 2.75 -30.20 -22.78
C ILE A 85 4.22 -30.61 -22.90
N ALA A 86 5.14 -29.87 -22.28
CA ALA A 86 6.57 -30.18 -22.32
C ALA A 86 6.85 -31.57 -21.72
N ALA A 87 6.22 -31.91 -20.61
CA ALA A 87 6.31 -33.22 -19.99
C ALA A 87 5.79 -34.33 -20.91
N LEU A 88 4.67 -34.09 -21.61
CA LEU A 88 4.09 -35.06 -22.54
C LEU A 88 4.98 -35.29 -23.77
N LEU A 89 5.55 -34.21 -24.32
CA LEU A 89 6.49 -34.28 -25.45
C LEU A 89 7.79 -34.99 -25.06
N TRP A 90 8.34 -34.67 -23.89
CA TRP A 90 9.54 -35.33 -23.38
C TRP A 90 9.29 -36.83 -23.17
N TRP A 91 8.17 -37.20 -22.57
CA TRP A 91 7.79 -38.60 -22.38
C TRP A 91 7.64 -39.34 -23.71
N GLY A 92 6.98 -38.73 -24.70
CA GLY A 92 6.81 -39.30 -26.03
C GLY A 92 8.15 -39.57 -26.74
N GLN A 93 9.07 -38.60 -26.72
CA GLN A 93 10.40 -38.77 -27.31
C GLN A 93 11.25 -39.84 -26.61
N ASN A 94 11.03 -40.06 -25.32
CA ASN A 94 11.77 -41.08 -24.57
C ASN A 94 11.26 -42.50 -24.89
N MET A 95 9.96 -42.66 -25.20
CA MET A 95 9.38 -43.94 -25.63
C MET A 95 9.76 -44.31 -27.06
N GLU A 96 9.94 -43.34 -27.96
CA GLU A 96 10.34 -43.59 -29.37
C GLU A 96 11.80 -44.07 -29.50
N LYS A 97 12.62 -43.90 -28.45
CA LYS A 97 14.04 -44.30 -28.43
C LYS A 97 14.31 -45.70 -27.85
N LEU A 98 13.27 -46.44 -27.47
CA LEU A 98 13.32 -47.83 -26.97
C LEU A 98 12.84 -48.81 -28.05
#